data_AF-X1R4G4-F1
#
_entry.id   AF-X1R4G4-F1
#
_cell.length_a   1.000
_cell.length_b   1.000
_cell.length_c   1.000
_cell.angle_alpha   90.00
_cell.angle_beta   90.00
_cell.angle_gamma   90.00
#
_symmetry.space_group_name_H-M   'P 1'
#
loop_
_entity.id
_entity.type
_entity.pdbx_description
1 polymer ?
#
loop_
_entity_poly.entity_id
_entity_poly.type
_entity_poly.pdbx_seq_one_letter_code
_entity_poly.pdbx_strand_id
1 'polypeptide(L)'
;QGGLGWYRKTFTLPSSMSDKKISIEFDGVYMDSYIYLNGQLLGNHAYGYTGFSFDLTGLVYTDDVTPNVIAVKVQNQLPSSRWYSGSGIYRNVRLIVTDDIHVKRWGTFITTPSLENTIQDDYADVHVKTDVANEGQETKTVDLVSRIIDADGNIVAQTTSNAILDVQDYTNEDDIRVDNPTLWSFGNPYLYTLESDLVVKGNVVDT
;
A
#
# COMPACT_ATOMS: atom_id res chain seq x y z
N GLN A 1 -24.76 -19.68 -0.53
CA GLN A 1 -24.29 -20.96 0.05
C GLN A 1 -22.82 -20.80 0.41
N GLY A 2 -22.35 -21.46 1.47
CA GLY A 2 -20.92 -21.52 1.80
C GLY A 2 -20.22 -22.65 1.04
N GLY A 3 -19.23 -23.28 1.66
CA GLY A 3 -18.53 -24.45 1.15
C GLY A 3 -17.15 -24.12 0.57
N LEU A 4 -16.69 -24.98 -0.33
CA LEU A 4 -15.38 -24.89 -0.98
C LEU A 4 -15.51 -24.20 -2.35
N GLY A 5 -14.82 -23.09 -2.53
CA GLY A 5 -14.70 -22.39 -3.81
C GLY A 5 -13.25 -22.27 -4.25
N TRP A 6 -13.03 -22.19 -5.57
CA TRP A 6 -11.73 -21.93 -6.16
C TRP A 6 -11.82 -20.80 -7.18
N TYR A 7 -10.85 -19.89 -7.13
CA TYR A 7 -10.61 -18.87 -8.14
C TYR A 7 -9.26 -19.16 -8.79
N ARG A 8 -9.17 -18.98 -10.11
CA ARG A 8 -7.90 -19.10 -10.84
C ARG A 8 -7.81 -17.96 -11.84
N LYS A 9 -6.63 -17.36 -11.95
CA LYS A 9 -6.31 -16.40 -13.00
C LYS A 9 -4.94 -16.74 -13.58
N THR A 10 -4.90 -16.80 -14.91
CA THR A 10 -3.67 -16.93 -15.68
C THR A 10 -3.33 -15.57 -16.25
N PHE A 11 -2.08 -15.14 -16.14
CA PHE A 11 -1.60 -13.83 -16.60
C PHE A 11 -0.12 -13.89 -16.97
N THR A 12 0.32 -13.02 -17.88
CA THR A 12 1.74 -12.78 -18.16
C THR A 12 2.13 -11.43 -17.56
N LEU A 13 3.41 -11.28 -17.21
CA LEU A 13 3.98 -10.02 -16.76
C LEU A 13 5.09 -9.58 -17.72
N PRO A 14 5.22 -8.28 -17.99
CA PRO A 14 6.23 -7.80 -18.92
C PRO A 14 7.64 -7.89 -18.35
N SER A 15 8.64 -8.02 -19.21
CA SER A 15 10.06 -8.01 -18.84
C SER A 15 10.51 -6.74 -18.15
N SER A 16 9.81 -5.62 -18.35
CA SER A 16 10.06 -4.37 -17.63
C SER A 16 9.82 -4.45 -16.11
N MET A 17 9.27 -5.56 -15.60
CA MET A 17 9.06 -5.80 -14.16
C MET A 17 10.08 -6.76 -13.55
N SER A 18 11.12 -7.19 -14.27
CA SER A 18 12.09 -8.19 -13.76
C SER A 18 12.80 -7.76 -12.47
N ASP A 19 13.06 -6.45 -12.36
CA ASP A 19 13.85 -5.87 -11.26
C ASP A 19 12.95 -5.11 -10.28
N LYS A 20 11.64 -5.39 -10.28
CA LYS A 20 10.66 -4.74 -9.40
C LYS A 20 10.30 -5.64 -8.22
N LYS A 21 9.84 -5.01 -7.14
CA LYS A 21 9.10 -5.70 -6.08
C LYS A 21 7.67 -5.87 -6.53
N ILE A 22 7.15 -7.09 -6.40
CA ILE A 22 5.81 -7.44 -6.89
C ILE A 22 5.08 -8.15 -5.77
N SER A 23 3.97 -7.58 -5.31
CA SER A 23 3.09 -8.24 -4.33
C SER A 23 1.65 -8.30 -4.84
N ILE A 24 0.90 -9.27 -4.35
CA ILE A 24 -0.55 -9.35 -4.56
C ILE A 24 -1.26 -8.98 -3.26
N GLU A 25 -2.23 -8.09 -3.37
CA GLU A 25 -3.03 -7.62 -2.23
C GLU A 25 -4.50 -7.98 -2.40
N PHE A 26 -5.09 -8.50 -1.33
CA PHE A 26 -6.51 -8.79 -1.22
C PHE A 26 -7.11 -7.88 -0.15
N ASP A 27 -8.15 -7.12 -0.49
CA ASP A 27 -8.87 -6.25 0.46
C ASP A 27 -9.79 -7.08 1.40
N GLY A 28 -10.06 -8.34 1.04
CA GLY A 28 -10.78 -9.30 1.87
C GLY A 28 -11.28 -10.53 1.09
N VAL A 29 -11.12 -11.71 1.70
CA VAL A 29 -11.61 -12.99 1.18
C VAL A 29 -12.32 -13.72 2.29
N TYR A 30 -13.63 -13.99 2.14
CA TYR A 30 -14.40 -14.70 3.16
C TYR A 30 -14.58 -16.17 2.78
N MET A 31 -13.98 -17.13 3.45
CA MET A 31 -12.93 -17.03 4.48
C MET A 31 -12.03 -18.28 4.39
N ASP A 32 -11.06 -18.40 5.29
CA ASP A 32 -10.11 -19.52 5.32
C ASP A 32 -9.52 -19.83 3.94
N SER A 33 -8.81 -18.82 3.44
CA SER A 33 -8.29 -18.81 2.08
C SER A 33 -6.87 -19.33 2.01
N TYR A 34 -6.54 -20.10 0.96
CA TYR A 34 -5.19 -20.56 0.66
C TYR A 34 -4.79 -20.08 -0.72
N ILE A 35 -3.66 -19.39 -0.80
CA ILE A 35 -3.21 -18.72 -2.00
C ILE A 35 -2.03 -19.51 -2.57
N TYR A 36 -2.12 -19.83 -3.86
CA TYR A 36 -1.09 -20.54 -4.60
C TYR A 36 -0.65 -19.71 -5.81
N LEU A 37 0.64 -19.73 -6.10
CA LEU A 37 1.23 -19.18 -7.32
C LEU A 37 2.04 -20.29 -8.00
N ASN A 38 1.78 -20.53 -9.30
CA ASN A 38 2.52 -21.51 -10.11
C ASN A 38 2.58 -22.93 -9.47
N GLY A 39 1.53 -23.29 -8.71
CA GLY A 39 1.41 -24.56 -8.00
C GLY A 39 2.02 -24.59 -6.61
N GLN A 40 2.79 -23.58 -6.21
CA GLN A 40 3.35 -23.44 -4.86
C GLN A 40 2.37 -22.72 -3.93
N LEU A 41 2.21 -23.21 -2.70
CA LEU A 41 1.44 -22.51 -1.65
C LEU A 41 2.24 -21.30 -1.16
N LEU A 42 1.66 -20.11 -1.28
CA LEU A 42 2.21 -18.87 -0.70
C LEU A 42 1.85 -18.74 0.78
N GLY A 43 0.61 -19.10 1.13
CA GLY A 43 0.16 -19.10 2.52
C GLY A 43 -1.34 -19.21 2.69
N ASN A 44 -1.78 -18.99 3.93
CA ASN A 44 -3.17 -19.02 4.34
C ASN A 44 -3.55 -17.69 5.00
N HIS A 45 -4.79 -17.27 4.76
CA HIS A 45 -5.41 -16.18 5.51
C HIS A 45 -6.80 -16.60 5.99
N ALA A 46 -6.91 -16.83 7.30
CA ALA A 46 -8.11 -17.38 7.92
C ALA A 46 -9.26 -16.37 8.02
N TYR A 47 -8.96 -15.12 8.42
CA TYR A 47 -9.98 -14.15 8.78
C TYR A 47 -10.60 -13.46 7.58
N GLY A 48 -11.93 -13.43 7.51
CA GLY A 48 -12.65 -13.05 6.30
C GLY A 48 -12.80 -11.56 6.01
N TYR A 49 -12.37 -10.68 6.92
CA TYR A 49 -12.70 -9.24 6.86
C TYR A 49 -11.51 -8.29 6.87
N THR A 50 -10.28 -8.80 6.95
CA THR A 50 -9.05 -8.00 6.89
C THR A 50 -8.36 -8.16 5.55
N GLY A 51 -7.69 -7.08 5.11
CA GLY A 51 -6.82 -7.15 3.94
C GLY A 51 -5.50 -7.84 4.28
N PHE A 52 -4.91 -8.51 3.29
CA PHE A 52 -3.64 -9.24 3.41
C PHE A 52 -2.88 -9.20 2.08
N SER A 53 -1.57 -9.45 2.14
CA SER A 53 -0.70 -9.44 0.96
C SER A 53 0.29 -10.61 0.97
N PHE A 54 0.79 -10.96 -0.20
CA PHE A 54 1.91 -11.89 -0.38
C PHE A 54 2.93 -11.28 -1.34
N ASP A 55 4.20 -11.31 -0.95
CA ASP A 55 5.31 -11.00 -1.86
C ASP A 55 5.44 -12.11 -2.91
N LEU A 56 5.50 -11.70 -4.17
CA LEU A 56 5.65 -12.54 -5.35
C LEU A 56 7.01 -12.35 -6.04
N THR A 57 7.85 -11.48 -5.51
CA THR A 57 9.17 -11.14 -6.07
C THR A 57 10.01 -12.41 -6.20
N GLY A 58 10.56 -12.63 -7.40
CA GLY A 58 11.33 -13.85 -7.73
C GLY A 58 10.50 -15.14 -7.87
N LEU A 59 9.19 -15.12 -7.64
CA LEU A 59 8.29 -16.28 -7.78
C LEU A 59 7.46 -16.24 -9.08
N VAL A 60 7.27 -15.04 -9.63
CA VAL A 60 6.59 -14.82 -10.92
C VAL A 60 7.57 -14.82 -12.08
N TYR A 61 7.09 -15.28 -13.24
CA TYR A 61 7.77 -15.06 -14.51
C TYR A 61 7.46 -13.66 -15.05
N THR A 62 8.50 -12.91 -15.38
CA THR A 62 8.45 -11.54 -15.93
C THR A 62 9.21 -11.52 -17.27
N ASP A 63 8.76 -12.30 -18.24
CA ASP A 63 9.43 -12.50 -19.54
C ASP A 63 8.49 -12.27 -20.74
N ASP A 64 7.37 -11.57 -20.51
CA ASP A 64 6.30 -11.27 -21.46
C ASP A 64 5.48 -12.48 -21.95
N VAL A 65 6.02 -13.70 -21.87
CA VAL A 65 5.47 -14.88 -22.56
C VAL A 65 5.04 -16.01 -21.65
N THR A 66 5.74 -16.21 -20.53
CA THR A 66 5.49 -17.35 -19.65
C THR A 66 4.29 -17.06 -18.73
N PRO A 67 3.23 -17.89 -18.78
CA PRO A 67 2.05 -17.65 -17.97
C PRO A 67 2.31 -17.95 -16.49
N ASN A 68 1.99 -16.99 -15.65
CA ASN A 68 1.80 -17.18 -14.21
C ASN A 68 0.36 -17.61 -13.92
N VAL A 69 0.18 -18.48 -12.93
CA VAL A 69 -1.14 -18.92 -12.48
C VAL A 69 -1.29 -18.68 -11.00
N ILE A 70 -2.15 -17.74 -10.63
CA ILE A 70 -2.61 -17.59 -9.25
C ILE A 70 -3.87 -18.43 -9.05
N ALA A 71 -3.93 -19.19 -7.96
CA ALA A 71 -5.11 -19.93 -7.53
C ALA A 71 -5.44 -19.61 -6.08
N VAL A 72 -6.70 -19.34 -5.79
CA VAL A 72 -7.19 -19.05 -4.44
C VAL A 72 -8.25 -20.07 -4.09
N LYS A 73 -7.94 -20.91 -3.11
CA LYS A 73 -8.90 -21.79 -2.45
C LYS A 73 -9.60 -20.99 -1.37
N VAL A 74 -10.93 -21.09 -1.27
CA VAL A 74 -11.71 -20.44 -0.23
C VAL A 74 -12.58 -21.48 0.46
N GLN A 75 -12.50 -21.58 1.79
CA GLN A 75 -13.20 -22.59 2.58
C GLN A 75 -14.14 -21.94 3.61
N ASN A 76 -15.37 -21.65 3.19
CA ASN A 76 -16.39 -21.18 4.13
C ASN A 76 -17.21 -22.37 4.67
N GLN A 77 -16.63 -23.14 5.60
CA GLN A 77 -17.35 -24.22 6.28
C GLN A 77 -18.38 -23.65 7.25
N LEU A 78 -19.66 -23.98 7.05
CA LEU A 78 -20.76 -23.49 7.88
C LEU A 78 -20.98 -24.40 9.10
N PRO A 79 -21.44 -23.84 10.26
CA PRO A 79 -21.72 -22.43 10.50
C PRO A 79 -20.47 -21.62 10.85
N SER A 80 -20.30 -20.45 10.22
CA SER A 80 -19.14 -19.55 10.42
C SER A 80 -19.50 -18.11 10.81
N SER A 81 -20.80 -17.77 10.83
CA SER A 81 -21.27 -16.40 11.08
C SER A 81 -22.70 -16.38 11.64
N ARG A 82 -23.04 -15.34 12.41
CA ARG A 82 -24.40 -15.06 12.90
C ARG A 82 -25.24 -14.21 11.93
N TRP A 83 -24.61 -13.65 10.90
CA TRP A 83 -25.25 -12.90 9.83
C TRP A 83 -24.83 -13.48 8.47
N TYR A 84 -25.51 -13.08 7.39
CA TYR A 84 -25.09 -13.44 6.04
C TYR A 84 -23.70 -12.85 5.76
N SER A 85 -22.68 -13.72 5.69
CA SER A 85 -21.30 -13.31 5.46
C SER A 85 -20.91 -13.23 3.98
N GLY A 86 -21.65 -13.91 3.10
CA GLY A 86 -21.19 -14.17 1.73
C GLY A 86 -20.11 -15.25 1.68
N SER A 87 -19.45 -15.43 0.54
CA SER A 87 -18.32 -16.35 0.35
C SER A 87 -17.50 -15.94 -0.85
N GLY A 88 -16.18 -16.15 -0.79
CA GLY A 88 -15.26 -15.90 -1.90
C GLY A 88 -14.45 -14.62 -1.77
N ILE A 89 -13.86 -14.21 -2.89
CA ILE A 89 -13.13 -12.95 -3.04
C ILE A 89 -14.17 -11.84 -3.26
N TYR A 90 -14.68 -11.27 -2.18
CA TYR A 90 -15.80 -10.33 -2.20
C TYR A 90 -15.37 -8.85 -2.20
N ARG A 91 -14.06 -8.59 -2.06
CA ARG A 91 -13.44 -7.26 -2.19
C ARG A 91 -12.35 -7.28 -3.27
N ASN A 92 -11.80 -6.10 -3.56
CA ASN A 92 -10.82 -5.93 -4.63
C ASN A 92 -9.54 -6.74 -4.40
N VAL A 93 -8.88 -7.04 -5.52
CA VAL A 93 -7.55 -7.65 -5.56
C VAL A 93 -6.67 -6.79 -6.47
N ARG A 94 -5.43 -6.54 -6.05
CA ARG A 94 -4.49 -5.67 -6.73
C ARG A 94 -3.13 -6.35 -6.86
N LEU A 95 -2.41 -6.02 -7.91
CA LEU A 95 -0.97 -6.27 -7.99
C LEU A 95 -0.29 -4.95 -7.67
N ILE A 96 0.62 -4.94 -6.70
CA ILE A 96 1.41 -3.76 -6.32
C ILE A 96 2.81 -4.00 -6.85
N VAL A 97 3.32 -3.04 -7.62
CA VAL A 97 4.62 -3.11 -8.29
C VAL A 97 5.39 -1.85 -7.94
N THR A 98 6.52 -2.00 -7.27
CA THR A 98 7.36 -0.90 -6.79
C THR A 98 8.84 -1.15 -7.13
N ASP A 99 9.67 -0.11 -7.03
CA ASP A 99 11.13 -0.28 -7.01
C ASP A 99 11.63 -0.87 -5.69
N ASP A 100 12.91 -1.27 -5.64
CA ASP A 100 13.56 -1.77 -4.41
C ASP A 100 13.53 -0.76 -3.25
N ILE A 101 13.47 0.54 -3.59
CA ILE A 101 13.27 1.64 -2.63
C ILE A 101 11.81 2.07 -2.76
N HIS A 102 10.98 1.79 -1.75
CA HIS A 102 9.55 2.08 -1.81
C HIS A 102 8.95 2.32 -0.43
N VAL A 103 7.82 3.00 -0.38
CA VAL A 103 7.01 3.16 0.82
C VAL A 103 6.33 1.84 1.15
N LYS A 104 6.44 1.40 2.40
CA LYS A 104 5.89 0.11 2.83
C LYS A 104 4.36 0.10 2.73
N ARG A 105 3.78 -1.09 2.61
CA ARG A 105 2.34 -1.28 2.73
C ARG A 105 1.83 -0.73 4.06
N TRP A 106 0.89 0.23 3.98
CA TRP A 106 0.40 1.00 5.15
C TRP A 106 1.51 1.78 5.89
N GLY A 107 2.58 2.16 5.17
CA GLY A 107 3.77 2.80 5.72
C GLY A 107 3.59 4.29 6.02
N THR A 108 2.46 4.90 5.66
CA THR A 108 2.18 6.32 5.97
C THR A 108 1.20 6.45 7.13
N PHE A 109 1.56 7.28 8.10
CA PHE A 109 0.67 7.66 9.19
C PHE A 109 0.68 9.17 9.37
N ILE A 110 -0.48 9.79 9.18
CA ILE A 110 -0.66 11.24 9.15
C ILE A 110 -1.52 11.64 10.33
N THR A 111 -1.07 12.64 11.09
CA THR A 111 -1.82 13.22 12.20
C THR A 111 -1.76 14.75 12.15
N THR A 112 -2.71 15.40 12.81
CA THR A 112 -2.72 16.86 13.00
C THR A 112 -2.61 17.17 14.48
N PRO A 113 -1.42 17.06 15.09
CA PRO A 113 -1.25 17.29 16.52
C PRO A 113 -1.69 18.70 16.88
N SER A 114 -2.30 18.85 18.07
CA SER A 114 -2.73 20.15 18.60
C SER A 114 -3.67 20.96 17.68
N LEU A 115 -4.41 20.30 16.77
CA LEU A 115 -5.29 20.96 15.80
C LEU A 115 -6.27 21.97 16.44
N GLU A 116 -6.77 21.68 17.64
CA GLU A 116 -7.65 22.59 18.38
C GLU A 116 -7.01 23.96 18.66
N ASN A 117 -5.69 24.00 18.86
CA ASN A 117 -4.95 25.22 19.13
C ASN A 117 -4.48 25.88 17.82
N THR A 118 -3.86 25.12 16.93
CA THR A 118 -3.25 25.66 15.69
C THR A 118 -4.29 26.29 14.77
N ILE A 119 -5.51 25.73 14.73
CA ILE A 119 -6.58 26.27 13.90
C ILE A 119 -7.06 27.65 14.36
N GLN A 120 -6.85 28.03 15.63
CA GLN A 120 -7.20 29.37 16.13
C GLN A 120 -6.30 30.46 15.53
N ASP A 121 -5.12 30.06 15.06
CA ASP A 121 -4.14 30.90 14.37
C ASP A 121 -4.15 30.66 12.84
N ASP A 122 -5.24 30.10 12.31
CA ASP A 122 -5.47 29.80 10.88
C ASP A 122 -4.43 28.87 10.22
N TYR A 123 -3.94 27.85 10.95
CA TYR A 123 -3.09 26.82 10.36
C TYR A 123 -3.29 25.43 10.98
N ALA A 124 -2.74 24.39 10.34
CA ALA A 124 -2.60 23.07 10.91
C ALA A 124 -1.16 22.57 10.74
N ASP A 125 -0.57 22.04 11.81
CA ASP A 125 0.64 21.23 11.72
C ASP A 125 0.23 19.81 11.34
N VAL A 126 0.77 19.32 10.22
CA VAL A 126 0.54 17.96 9.72
C VAL A 126 1.80 17.16 9.96
N HIS A 127 1.74 16.23 10.91
CA HIS A 127 2.82 15.32 11.22
C HIS A 127 2.68 14.07 10.36
N VAL A 128 3.72 13.77 9.57
CA VAL A 128 3.77 12.67 8.60
C VAL A 128 4.87 11.71 9.02
N LYS A 129 4.49 10.49 9.36
CA LYS A 129 5.41 9.37 9.49
C LYS A 129 5.37 8.52 8.23
N THR A 130 6.53 8.24 7.65
CA THR A 130 6.68 7.42 6.44
C THR A 130 7.71 6.29 6.66
N ASP A 131 7.24 5.05 6.61
CA ASP A 131 8.06 3.85 6.67
C ASP A 131 8.48 3.46 5.24
N VAL A 132 9.79 3.54 4.97
CA VAL A 132 10.43 3.28 3.68
C VAL A 132 11.26 2.00 3.79
N ALA A 133 11.16 1.14 2.78
CA ALA A 133 11.99 -0.05 2.65
C ALA A 133 13.11 0.17 1.64
N ASN A 134 14.31 -0.32 1.96
CA ASN A 134 15.37 -0.58 0.98
C ASN A 134 15.63 -2.08 0.90
N GLU A 135 15.03 -2.71 -0.10
CA GLU A 135 15.16 -4.13 -0.38
C GLU A 135 16.13 -4.42 -1.54
N GLY A 136 17.00 -3.44 -1.84
CA GLY A 136 18.11 -3.58 -2.77
C GLY A 136 19.32 -4.25 -2.14
N GLN A 137 20.50 -4.05 -2.72
CA GLN A 137 21.76 -4.64 -2.25
C GLN A 137 22.75 -3.62 -1.68
N GLU A 138 22.45 -2.33 -1.80
CA GLU A 138 23.35 -1.24 -1.46
C GLU A 138 22.64 -0.18 -0.62
N THR A 139 23.39 0.47 0.26
CA THR A 139 22.96 1.70 0.94
C THR A 139 22.74 2.80 -0.10
N LYS A 140 21.63 3.53 -0.01
CA LYS A 140 21.29 4.61 -0.94
C LYS A 140 20.94 5.90 -0.20
N THR A 141 21.36 7.03 -0.75
CA THR A 141 20.83 8.33 -0.36
C THR A 141 19.51 8.57 -1.07
N VAL A 142 18.47 8.92 -0.31
CA VAL A 142 17.10 9.12 -0.79
C VAL A 142 16.60 10.46 -0.29
N ASP A 143 16.00 11.25 -1.17
CA ASP A 143 15.21 12.41 -0.78
C ASP A 143 13.74 11.98 -0.74
N LEU A 144 13.07 12.17 0.41
CA LEU A 144 11.63 11.99 0.54
C LEU A 144 10.95 13.35 0.40
N VAL A 145 10.20 13.52 -0.68
CA VAL A 145 9.45 14.75 -0.98
C VAL A 145 7.98 14.50 -0.65
N SER A 146 7.50 15.13 0.41
CA SER A 146 6.10 15.01 0.86
C SER A 146 5.32 16.26 0.46
N ARG A 147 4.26 16.10 -0.33
CA ARG A 147 3.38 17.16 -0.84
C ARG A 147 1.96 16.99 -0.32
N ILE A 148 1.39 18.04 0.26
CA ILE A 148 -0.03 18.08 0.62
C ILE A 148 -0.78 18.78 -0.52
N ILE A 149 -1.72 18.05 -1.11
CA ILE A 149 -2.50 18.43 -2.28
C ILE A 149 -3.95 18.66 -1.86
N ASP A 150 -4.52 19.79 -2.26
CA ASP A 150 -5.91 20.15 -2.00
C ASP A 150 -6.89 19.42 -2.94
N ALA A 151 -8.20 19.62 -2.72
CA ALA A 151 -9.24 18.95 -3.52
C ALA A 151 -9.27 19.39 -5.00
N ASP A 152 -8.66 20.54 -5.33
CA ASP A 152 -8.55 21.08 -6.69
C ASP A 152 -7.25 20.64 -7.39
N GLY A 153 -6.37 19.92 -6.69
CA GLY A 153 -5.10 19.42 -7.19
C GLY A 153 -3.92 20.38 -7.00
N ASN A 154 -4.06 21.44 -6.21
CA ASN A 154 -2.96 22.36 -5.93
C ASN A 154 -2.11 21.86 -4.76
N ILE A 155 -0.79 22.01 -4.87
CA ILE A 155 0.14 21.78 -3.75
C ILE A 155 0.01 22.96 -2.79
N VAL A 156 -0.51 22.71 -1.59
CA VAL A 156 -0.72 23.74 -0.55
C VAL A 156 0.39 23.78 0.49
N ALA A 157 1.14 22.68 0.65
CA ALA A 157 2.32 22.61 1.48
C ALA A 157 3.24 21.49 1.01
N GLN A 158 4.55 21.61 1.28
CA GLN A 158 5.51 20.57 0.95
C GLN A 158 6.73 20.61 1.87
N THR A 159 7.42 19.49 1.98
CA THR A 159 8.73 19.37 2.63
C THR A 159 9.61 18.39 1.86
N THR A 160 10.92 18.41 2.13
CA THR A 160 11.88 17.44 1.61
C THR A 160 12.85 17.07 2.72
N SER A 161 12.90 15.78 3.05
CA SER A 161 13.89 15.22 3.97
C SER A 161 14.92 14.39 3.18
N ASN A 162 16.16 14.39 3.66
CA ASN A 162 17.23 13.58 3.10
C ASN A 162 17.60 12.47 4.08
N ALA A 163 17.68 11.24 3.60
CA ALA A 163 18.05 10.08 4.38
C ALA A 163 19.08 9.21 3.67
N ILE A 164 19.93 8.54 4.46
CA ILE A 164 20.79 7.46 4.00
C ILE A 164 20.14 6.15 4.44
N LEU A 165 19.61 5.40 3.48
CA LEU A 165 18.91 4.14 3.72
C LEU A 165 19.88 2.97 3.56
N ASP A 166 20.26 2.35 4.67
CA ASP A 166 20.86 1.02 4.66
C ASP A 166 19.88 -0.04 4.15
N VAL A 167 20.33 -1.27 3.93
CA VAL A 167 19.47 -2.39 3.46
C VAL A 167 18.62 -2.91 4.64
N GLN A 168 17.74 -2.06 5.15
CA GLN A 168 16.80 -2.30 6.25
C GLN A 168 15.66 -1.27 6.20
N ASP A 169 14.67 -1.45 7.06
CA ASP A 169 13.58 -0.49 7.21
C ASP A 169 14.08 0.85 7.77
N TYR A 170 13.51 1.94 7.26
CA TYR A 170 13.72 3.30 7.76
C TYR A 170 12.38 4.00 7.98
N THR A 171 12.28 4.78 9.05
CA THR A 171 11.13 5.63 9.32
C THR A 171 11.57 7.08 9.23
N ASN A 172 10.92 7.84 8.35
CA ASN A 172 11.01 9.30 8.31
C ASN A 172 9.85 9.92 9.11
N GLU A 173 10.10 11.02 9.80
CA GLU A 173 9.08 11.84 10.44
C GLU A 173 9.28 13.30 10.01
N ASP A 174 8.24 13.88 9.41
CA ASP A 174 8.21 15.27 8.96
C ASP A 174 7.03 16.02 9.60
N ASP A 175 7.22 17.31 9.86
CA ASP A 175 6.13 18.24 10.18
C ASP A 175 5.95 19.23 9.03
N ILE A 176 4.71 19.33 8.53
CA ILE A 176 4.33 20.17 7.39
C ILE A 176 3.23 21.13 7.84
N ARG A 177 3.49 22.44 7.74
CA ARG A 177 2.49 23.47 8.04
C ARG A 177 1.56 23.69 6.84
N VAL A 178 0.26 23.59 7.07
CA VAL A 178 -0.79 23.98 6.11
C VAL A 178 -1.48 25.24 6.61
N ASP A 179 -1.31 26.35 5.90
CA ASP A 179 -2.00 27.61 6.21
C ASP A 179 -3.44 27.60 5.68
N ASN A 180 -4.35 28.22 6.43
CA ASN A 180 -5.78 28.32 6.12
C ASN A 180 -6.44 26.98 5.75
N PRO A 181 -6.30 25.92 6.58
CA PRO A 181 -6.76 24.58 6.21
C PRO A 181 -8.29 24.49 6.17
N THR A 182 -8.82 23.74 5.21
CA THR A 182 -10.23 23.39 5.15
C THR A 182 -10.49 22.15 5.99
N LEU A 183 -11.23 22.30 7.09
CA LEU A 183 -11.53 21.19 7.99
C LEU A 183 -12.52 20.19 7.36
N TRP A 184 -12.23 18.90 7.57
CA TRP A 184 -13.22 17.85 7.38
C TRP A 184 -14.32 17.96 8.44
N SER A 185 -15.58 17.83 8.03
CA SER A 185 -16.74 17.74 8.93
C SER A 185 -17.88 16.97 8.26
N PHE A 186 -18.94 16.67 9.01
CA PHE A 186 -20.15 16.05 8.45
C PHE A 186 -20.83 16.91 7.36
N GLY A 187 -20.72 18.24 7.46
CA GLY A 187 -21.29 19.17 6.48
C GLY A 187 -20.35 19.49 5.32
N ASN A 188 -19.04 19.28 5.51
CA ASN A 188 -18.00 19.51 4.52
C ASN A 188 -16.93 18.42 4.63
N PRO A 189 -17.11 17.26 3.98
CA PRO A 189 -16.17 16.14 4.06
C PRO A 189 -14.93 16.38 3.17
N TYR A 190 -14.28 17.53 3.35
CA TYR A 190 -13.11 17.95 2.58
C TYR A 190 -11.93 17.02 2.87
N LEU A 191 -11.20 16.63 1.82
CA LEU A 191 -10.05 15.73 1.92
C LEU A 191 -8.86 16.37 1.21
N TYR A 192 -7.70 16.25 1.87
CA TYR A 192 -6.40 16.46 1.26
C TYR A 192 -5.82 15.12 0.83
N THR A 193 -4.84 15.17 -0.07
CA THR A 193 -4.01 14.02 -0.43
C THR A 193 -2.57 14.31 -0.04
N LEU A 194 -1.92 13.39 0.67
CA LEU A 194 -0.47 13.38 0.81
C LEU A 194 0.11 12.54 -0.33
N GLU A 195 0.99 13.13 -1.11
CA GLU A 195 1.80 12.45 -2.12
C GLU A 195 3.26 12.45 -1.67
N SER A 196 3.92 11.29 -1.72
CA SER A 196 5.26 11.09 -1.17
C SER A 196 6.19 10.51 -2.22
N ASP A 197 7.00 11.34 -2.85
CA ASP A 197 8.00 10.86 -3.81
C ASP A 197 9.28 10.42 -3.09
N LEU A 198 9.78 9.23 -3.40
CA LEU A 198 11.14 8.82 -3.08
C LEU A 198 12.04 9.13 -4.27
N VAL A 199 13.08 9.93 -4.07
CA VAL A 199 13.98 10.39 -5.13
C VAL A 199 15.40 9.88 -4.89
N VAL A 200 15.95 9.17 -5.88
CA VAL A 200 17.32 8.64 -5.85
C VAL A 200 18.10 9.18 -7.03
N LYS A 201 19.20 9.90 -6.76
CA LYS A 201 20.05 10.54 -7.79
C LYS A 201 19.23 11.39 -8.77
N GLY A 202 18.22 12.10 -8.25
CA GLY A 202 17.34 12.98 -9.03
C GLY A 202 16.21 12.29 -9.80
N ASN A 203 16.04 10.98 -9.68
CA ASN A 203 14.92 10.24 -10.29
C ASN A 203 13.92 9.80 -9.22
N VAL A 204 12.63 10.02 -9.48
CA VAL A 204 11.55 9.45 -8.66
C VAL A 204 11.54 7.94 -8.87
N VAL A 205 11.65 7.17 -7.80
CA VAL A 205 11.64 5.70 -7.80
C VAL A 205 10.36 5.13 -7.19
N ASP A 206 9.62 5.91 -6.42
CA ASP A 206 8.31 5.54 -5.87
C ASP A 206 7.49 6.82 -5.58
N THR A 207 6.17 6.73 -5.67
CA THR A 207 5.20 7.81 -5.38
C THR A 207 3.99 7.27 -4.65
#